data_AF-A0A0D3KJM8-F1
#
_entry.id   AF-A0A0D3KJM8-F1
#
_cell.length_a   1.000
_cell.length_b   1.000
_cell.length_c   1.000
_cell.angle_alpha   90.00
_cell.angle_beta   90.00
_cell.angle_gamma   90.00
#
_symmetry.space_group_name_H-M   'P 1'
#
loop_
_entity.id
_entity.type
_entity.pdbx_description
1 polymer ?
#
loop_
_entity_poly.entity_id
_entity_poly.type
_entity_poly.pdbx_seq_one_letter_code
_entity_poly.pdbx_strand_id
1 'polypeptide(L)'
;MAGISADDELLHAAATPDDELRAATEARAPPANEHNSSDEGVTDDHGSDDEGSYDVSPGAWIVLHSLQGKPALNGMVGFALEATSGAGGESRWLVQLMPSCERLKVKPANFQVVAPADWKQGSEPERAAAERFARCILEAFADSSGPAKLAFPICESHHNKSRSVVHGVARDMPDLFYETRSTGPKDNRQLVVERIEKPPLALPPPSDAAGASDDLSLSKFDELCLLLNAMDAVPNETGAIEKRKRMSARFWRGLAPSGRARPRHARPGLFAVMRLLVPHHDSRRYGLSTERLAATFAEGLGIGKPRAKGIGKAWMLDESVALGVTGDVSLVLEALAVERIDPRRDTILTVGAVNKALDAMQNAGKVDLLLGLAARVAKPREIKWLTRIVLRDLRIGSRPSNPVPQKGRPFARTQ
;
A
#
# COMPACT_ATOMS: atom_id res chain seq x y z
N MET A 1 -21.69 50.27 -27.20
CA MET A 1 -21.85 49.27 -28.28
C MET A 1 -20.47 48.92 -28.82
N ALA A 2 -19.90 47.82 -28.32
CA ALA A 2 -18.78 47.12 -28.93
C ALA A 2 -18.88 45.69 -28.40
N GLY A 3 -19.29 44.76 -29.26
CA GLY A 3 -19.46 43.34 -28.92
C GLY A 3 -18.11 42.65 -28.86
N ILE A 4 -17.88 41.91 -27.79
CA ILE A 4 -16.76 40.98 -27.68
C ILE A 4 -17.30 39.61 -28.06
N SER A 5 -16.74 39.05 -29.12
CA SER A 5 -17.06 37.73 -29.66
C SER A 5 -16.61 36.65 -28.69
N ALA A 6 -17.49 35.68 -28.48
CA ALA A 6 -17.17 34.39 -27.90
C ALA A 6 -16.62 33.53 -29.03
N ASP A 7 -15.42 32.97 -28.88
CA ASP A 7 -14.97 31.78 -29.61
C ASP A 7 -13.79 31.13 -28.88
N ASP A 8 -13.80 29.78 -28.94
CA ASP A 8 -12.74 28.81 -28.66
C ASP A 8 -12.31 28.52 -27.21
N GLU A 9 -13.20 27.84 -26.46
CA GLU A 9 -12.79 26.81 -25.50
C GLU A 9 -12.78 25.44 -26.19
N LEU A 10 -11.66 25.11 -26.82
CA LEU A 10 -11.33 23.75 -27.27
C LEU A 10 -11.08 22.86 -26.04
N LEU A 11 -12.11 22.11 -25.64
CA LEU A 11 -12.01 21.00 -24.70
C LEU A 11 -11.13 19.90 -25.30
N HIS A 12 -9.83 19.93 -25.00
CA HIS A 12 -8.97 18.76 -25.17
C HIS A 12 -9.38 17.69 -24.15
N ALA A 13 -10.19 16.73 -24.59
CA ALA A 13 -10.38 15.49 -23.86
C ALA A 13 -9.00 14.82 -23.70
N ALA A 14 -8.58 14.59 -22.45
CA ALA A 14 -7.35 13.86 -22.17
C ALA A 14 -7.47 12.46 -22.78
N ALA A 15 -6.46 12.06 -23.58
CA ALA A 15 -6.39 10.72 -24.15
C ALA A 15 -6.49 9.68 -23.03
N THR A 16 -7.29 8.64 -23.24
CA THR A 16 -7.36 7.56 -22.26
C THR A 16 -6.07 6.73 -22.32
N PRO A 17 -5.69 6.01 -21.24
CA PRO A 17 -4.54 5.11 -21.27
C PRO A 17 -4.62 4.07 -22.41
N ASP A 18 -5.82 3.67 -22.81
CA ASP A 18 -6.08 2.78 -23.95
C ASP A 18 -5.74 3.46 -25.29
N ASP A 19 -6.04 4.77 -25.43
CA ASP A 19 -5.70 5.54 -26.63
C ASP A 19 -4.19 5.75 -26.77
N GLU A 20 -3.47 5.98 -25.66
CA GLU A 20 -2.01 6.13 -25.67
C GLU A 20 -1.30 4.81 -25.99
N LEU A 21 -1.78 3.69 -25.43
CA LEU A 21 -1.25 2.36 -25.71
C LEU A 21 -1.52 1.97 -27.16
N ARG A 22 -2.72 2.25 -27.66
CA ARG A 22 -3.10 2.03 -29.05
C ARG A 22 -2.27 2.89 -30.01
N ALA A 23 -2.05 4.18 -29.70
CA ALA A 23 -1.19 5.05 -30.51
C ALA A 23 0.28 4.59 -30.52
N ALA A 24 0.81 4.15 -29.38
CA ALA A 24 2.18 3.63 -29.29
C ALA A 24 2.37 2.31 -30.05
N THR A 25 1.31 1.51 -30.16
CA THR A 25 1.31 0.24 -30.90
C THR A 25 1.04 0.44 -32.39
N GLU A 26 0.16 1.36 -32.77
CA GLU A 26 -0.04 1.78 -34.16
C GLU A 26 1.22 2.42 -34.75
N ALA A 27 1.96 3.23 -33.99
CA ALA A 27 3.23 3.83 -34.43
C ALA A 27 4.37 2.83 -34.66
N ARG A 28 4.23 1.59 -34.17
CA ARG A 28 5.22 0.51 -34.31
C ARG A 28 4.69 -0.69 -35.10
N ALA A 29 3.42 -0.66 -35.51
CA ALA A 29 2.83 -1.70 -36.33
C ALA A 29 3.37 -1.55 -37.77
N PRO A 30 3.83 -2.63 -38.42
CA PRO A 30 4.10 -2.59 -39.84
C PRO A 30 2.81 -2.20 -40.60
N PRO A 31 2.91 -1.53 -41.76
CA PRO A 31 1.75 -1.15 -42.55
C PRO A 31 0.88 -2.38 -42.82
N ALA A 32 -0.44 -2.19 -42.82
CA ALA A 32 -1.38 -3.27 -43.07
C ALA A 32 -1.05 -3.93 -44.41
N ASN A 33 -0.53 -5.14 -44.37
CA ASN A 33 -0.21 -5.89 -45.58
C ASN A 33 -1.55 -6.32 -46.22
N GLU A 34 -1.96 -5.65 -47.30
CA GLU A 34 -3.21 -5.91 -48.02
C GLU A 34 -3.24 -7.28 -48.73
N HIS A 35 -2.22 -8.11 -48.59
CA HIS A 35 -2.03 -9.34 -49.38
C HIS A 35 -1.87 -10.61 -48.54
N ASN A 36 -2.67 -10.78 -47.50
CA ASN A 36 -2.94 -12.10 -46.93
C ASN A 36 -4.39 -12.51 -47.23
N SER A 37 -4.68 -12.64 -48.52
CA SER A 37 -5.77 -13.48 -49.03
C SER A 37 -5.19 -14.86 -49.29
N SER A 38 -5.81 -15.88 -48.71
CA SER A 38 -5.59 -17.27 -49.10
C SER A 38 -6.09 -17.48 -50.53
N ASP A 39 -5.19 -17.37 -51.51
CA ASP A 39 -5.35 -18.03 -52.80
C ASP A 39 -3.98 -18.40 -53.36
N GLU A 40 -3.93 -19.53 -54.04
CA GLU A 40 -2.70 -20.25 -54.38
C GLU A 40 -1.81 -19.49 -55.38
N GLY A 41 -0.52 -19.39 -55.03
CA GLY A 41 0.58 -19.51 -55.98
C GLY A 41 1.01 -18.26 -56.73
N VAL A 42 1.94 -17.48 -56.17
CA VAL A 42 3.09 -16.92 -56.89
C VAL A 42 4.26 -16.82 -55.91
N THR A 43 5.43 -17.27 -56.34
CA THR A 43 6.70 -17.14 -55.62
C THR A 43 7.34 -15.82 -56.04
N ASP A 44 7.34 -14.82 -55.17
CA ASP A 44 8.22 -13.66 -55.32
C ASP A 44 9.05 -13.47 -54.06
N ASP A 45 10.33 -13.77 -54.25
CA ASP A 45 11.43 -13.68 -53.29
C ASP A 45 11.91 -12.22 -53.24
N HIS A 46 11.31 -11.44 -52.35
CA HIS A 46 11.83 -10.14 -51.97
C HIS A 46 12.20 -10.15 -50.49
N GLY A 47 13.48 -10.43 -50.26
CA GLY A 47 14.16 -10.20 -49.00
C GLY A 47 14.17 -8.72 -48.66
N SER A 48 13.18 -8.29 -47.87
CA SER A 48 13.32 -7.12 -47.02
C SER A 48 14.07 -7.55 -45.76
N ASP A 49 15.29 -7.05 -45.60
CA ASP A 49 16.05 -7.11 -44.35
C ASP A 49 15.27 -6.31 -43.28
N ASP A 50 14.34 -7.01 -42.61
CA ASP A 50 13.43 -6.43 -41.62
C ASP A 50 14.20 -6.24 -40.30
N GLU A 51 14.73 -5.04 -40.12
CA GLU A 51 15.39 -4.59 -38.90
C GLU A 51 14.42 -4.67 -37.71
N GLY A 52 14.57 -5.73 -36.90
CA GLY A 52 14.01 -5.76 -35.54
C GLY A 52 13.00 -6.87 -35.25
N SER A 53 12.93 -7.93 -36.05
CA SER A 53 12.23 -9.16 -35.64
C SER A 53 12.93 -9.78 -34.42
N TYR A 54 12.48 -9.42 -33.21
CA TYR A 54 12.91 -10.09 -32.00
C TYR A 54 12.48 -11.55 -32.07
N ASP A 55 13.43 -12.46 -31.90
CA ASP A 55 13.12 -13.88 -31.69
C ASP A 55 12.14 -14.00 -30.51
N VAL A 56 10.94 -14.50 -30.81
CA VAL A 56 9.90 -14.67 -29.80
C VAL A 56 10.34 -15.75 -28.83
N SER A 57 10.41 -15.42 -27.55
CA SER A 57 10.77 -16.34 -26.47
C SER A 57 9.62 -16.50 -25.47
N PRO A 58 9.47 -17.66 -24.81
CA PRO A 58 8.58 -17.82 -23.66
C PRO A 58 8.77 -16.72 -22.61
N GLY A 59 7.68 -16.02 -22.26
CA GLY A 59 7.67 -14.90 -21.32
C GLY A 59 7.82 -13.51 -21.95
N ALA A 60 7.97 -13.42 -23.28
CA ALA A 60 8.00 -12.15 -23.99
C ALA A 60 6.65 -11.41 -23.87
N TRP A 61 6.72 -10.09 -23.67
CA TRP A 61 5.56 -9.21 -23.64
C TRP A 61 5.16 -8.90 -25.07
N ILE A 62 3.89 -9.09 -25.38
CA ILE A 62 3.38 -8.94 -26.74
C ILE A 62 2.15 -8.04 -26.79
N VAL A 63 1.91 -7.48 -27.97
CA VAL A 63 0.66 -6.81 -28.36
C VAL A 63 0.09 -7.53 -29.56
N LEU A 64 -1.19 -7.87 -29.51
CA LEU A 64 -1.89 -8.46 -30.64
C LEU A 64 -2.19 -7.40 -31.71
N HIS A 65 -2.02 -7.76 -32.97
CA HIS A 65 -2.44 -6.94 -34.10
C HIS A 65 -2.89 -7.79 -35.29
N SER A 66 -3.58 -7.14 -36.23
CA SER A 66 -4.00 -7.73 -37.51
C SER A 66 -4.83 -9.01 -37.40
N LEU A 67 -5.49 -9.28 -36.26
CA LEU A 67 -6.37 -10.44 -36.08
C LEU A 67 -7.68 -10.22 -36.84
N GLN A 68 -7.84 -10.92 -37.96
CA GLN A 68 -9.06 -10.83 -38.77
C GLN A 68 -10.25 -11.55 -38.11
N GLY A 69 -10.02 -12.71 -37.48
CA GLY A 69 -11.09 -13.50 -36.87
C GLY A 69 -11.56 -12.97 -35.51
N LYS A 70 -10.75 -12.13 -34.85
CA LYS A 70 -11.06 -11.51 -33.55
C LYS A 70 -10.49 -10.08 -33.49
N PRO A 71 -11.01 -9.14 -34.30
CA PRO A 71 -10.46 -7.79 -34.40
C PRO A 71 -10.57 -7.00 -33.09
N ALA A 72 -11.56 -7.33 -32.26
CA ALA A 72 -11.73 -6.74 -30.92
C ALA A 72 -10.56 -7.04 -29.95
N LEU A 73 -9.68 -7.99 -30.30
CA LEU A 73 -8.49 -8.31 -29.49
C LEU A 73 -7.23 -7.59 -29.99
N ASN A 74 -7.28 -6.86 -31.11
CA ASN A 74 -6.14 -6.06 -31.56
C ASN A 74 -5.88 -4.92 -30.56
N GLY A 75 -4.61 -4.68 -30.24
CA GLY A 75 -4.18 -3.77 -29.17
C GLY A 75 -4.11 -4.43 -27.78
N MET A 76 -4.69 -5.62 -27.60
CA MET A 76 -4.62 -6.32 -26.31
C MET A 76 -3.21 -6.79 -26.02
N VAL A 77 -2.82 -6.63 -24.74
CA VAL A 77 -1.50 -7.00 -24.23
C VAL A 77 -1.49 -8.39 -23.63
N GLY A 78 -0.37 -9.08 -23.76
CA GLY A 78 -0.23 -10.42 -23.23
C GLY A 78 1.21 -10.90 -23.15
N PHE A 79 1.33 -12.20 -22.92
CA PHE A 79 2.61 -12.91 -22.83
C PHE A 79 2.64 -14.07 -23.81
N ALA A 80 3.75 -14.23 -24.52
CA ALA A 80 4.05 -15.45 -25.25
C ALA A 80 4.36 -16.58 -24.24
N LEU A 81 3.73 -17.75 -24.38
CA LEU A 81 3.95 -18.89 -23.49
C LEU A 81 4.85 -19.93 -24.14
N GLU A 82 4.42 -20.50 -25.26
CA GLU A 82 5.15 -21.57 -25.95
C GLU A 82 4.84 -21.59 -27.44
N ALA A 83 5.81 -22.07 -28.22
CA ALA A 83 5.62 -22.34 -29.64
C ALA A 83 4.80 -23.63 -29.82
N THR A 84 3.87 -23.62 -30.76
CA THR A 84 2.95 -24.71 -31.07
C THR A 84 2.89 -24.91 -32.59
N SER A 85 2.77 -26.16 -33.02
CA SER A 85 2.52 -26.46 -34.43
C SER A 85 1.04 -26.24 -34.76
N GLY A 86 0.77 -25.42 -35.77
CA GLY A 86 -0.55 -25.25 -36.37
C GLY A 86 -0.92 -26.39 -37.33
N ALA A 87 -2.19 -26.44 -37.72
CA ALA A 87 -2.62 -27.28 -38.83
C ALA A 87 -1.88 -26.84 -40.11
N GLY A 88 -1.22 -27.77 -40.80
CA GLY A 88 -0.41 -27.47 -41.98
C GLY A 88 1.06 -27.11 -41.71
N GLY A 89 1.57 -27.28 -40.49
CA GLY A 89 2.98 -27.03 -40.16
C GLY A 89 3.32 -25.56 -39.91
N GLU A 90 2.33 -24.66 -39.98
CA GLU A 90 2.52 -23.25 -39.63
C GLU A 90 2.91 -23.07 -38.16
N SER A 91 3.96 -22.28 -37.89
CA SER A 91 4.33 -21.92 -36.52
C SER A 91 3.27 -21.00 -35.90
N ARG A 92 2.78 -21.36 -34.71
CA ARG A 92 1.84 -20.55 -33.91
C ARG A 92 2.31 -20.48 -32.48
N TRP A 93 2.07 -19.37 -31.80
CA TRP A 93 2.37 -19.22 -30.39
C TRP A 93 1.12 -19.31 -29.54
N LEU A 94 1.19 -20.05 -28.45
CA LEU A 94 0.23 -19.95 -27.37
C LEU A 94 0.53 -18.67 -26.59
N VAL A 95 -0.43 -17.77 -26.50
CA VAL A 95 -0.31 -16.49 -25.81
C VAL A 95 -1.37 -16.38 -24.72
N GLN A 96 -1.07 -15.68 -23.63
CA GLN A 96 -2.03 -15.37 -22.55
C GLN A 96 -2.27 -13.87 -22.49
N LEU A 97 -3.52 -13.45 -22.69
CA LEU A 97 -3.93 -12.05 -22.62
C LEU A 97 -4.18 -11.59 -21.19
N MET A 98 -3.97 -10.29 -20.97
CA MET A 98 -4.15 -9.65 -19.68
C MET A 98 -5.13 -8.46 -19.82
N PRO A 99 -5.99 -8.20 -18.82
CA PRO A 99 -6.11 -8.92 -17.54
C PRO A 99 -7.00 -10.18 -17.60
N SER A 100 -7.61 -10.50 -18.74
CA SER A 100 -8.62 -11.57 -18.87
C SER A 100 -8.10 -12.99 -18.61
N CYS A 101 -6.77 -13.20 -18.69
CA CYS A 101 -6.12 -14.51 -18.65
C CYS A 101 -6.60 -15.48 -19.76
N GLU A 102 -7.26 -14.99 -20.82
CA GLU A 102 -7.65 -15.81 -21.97
C GLU A 102 -6.39 -16.29 -22.71
N ARG A 103 -6.40 -17.55 -23.15
CA ARG A 103 -5.30 -18.14 -23.93
C ARG A 103 -5.69 -18.32 -25.39
N LEU A 104 -4.82 -17.92 -26.30
CA LEU A 104 -5.06 -17.94 -27.75
C LEU A 104 -3.85 -18.50 -28.49
N LYS A 105 -4.10 -19.17 -29.61
CA LYS A 105 -3.05 -19.55 -30.56
C LYS A 105 -2.98 -18.50 -31.66
N VAL A 106 -1.84 -17.82 -31.77
CA VAL A 106 -1.67 -16.66 -32.65
C VAL A 106 -0.45 -16.88 -33.55
N LYS A 107 -0.54 -16.52 -34.83
CA LYS A 107 0.63 -16.54 -35.73
C LYS A 107 1.64 -15.47 -35.30
N PRO A 108 2.95 -15.68 -35.45
CA PRO A 108 3.96 -14.64 -35.19
C PRO A 108 3.65 -13.29 -35.85
N ALA A 109 3.14 -13.32 -37.08
CA ALA A 109 2.75 -12.10 -37.84
C ALA A 109 1.56 -11.32 -37.24
N ASN A 110 0.89 -11.87 -36.23
CA ASN A 110 -0.29 -11.28 -35.59
C ASN A 110 0.00 -10.74 -34.18
N PHE A 111 1.27 -10.63 -33.81
CA PHE A 111 1.65 -9.90 -32.61
C PHE A 111 3.04 -9.29 -32.74
N GLN A 112 3.28 -8.22 -31.98
CA GLN A 112 4.59 -7.58 -31.87
C GLN A 112 5.16 -7.85 -30.48
N VAL A 113 6.45 -8.21 -30.41
CA VAL A 113 7.19 -8.27 -29.15
C VAL A 113 7.53 -6.86 -28.69
N VAL A 114 7.00 -6.47 -27.54
CA VAL A 114 7.23 -5.15 -26.94
C VAL A 114 8.44 -5.18 -26.00
N ALA A 115 8.60 -6.28 -25.27
CA ALA A 115 9.75 -6.50 -24.40
C ALA A 115 10.09 -8.00 -24.38
N PRO A 116 11.33 -8.39 -24.74
CA PRO A 116 11.72 -9.81 -24.76
C PRO A 116 11.83 -10.36 -23.34
N ALA A 117 11.75 -11.68 -23.15
CA ALA A 117 11.77 -12.27 -21.80
C ALA A 117 13.11 -12.03 -21.07
N ASP A 118 14.19 -11.85 -21.81
CA ASP A 118 15.58 -11.88 -21.34
C ASP A 118 16.35 -10.56 -21.52
N TRP A 119 15.66 -9.42 -21.74
CA TRP A 119 16.28 -8.12 -22.07
C TRP A 119 17.54 -7.79 -21.24
N LYS A 120 18.64 -7.37 -21.88
CA LYS A 120 19.95 -7.20 -21.22
C LYS A 120 19.97 -6.04 -20.21
N GLN A 121 20.85 -6.14 -19.22
CA GLN A 121 21.06 -5.06 -18.25
C GLN A 121 21.65 -3.84 -18.98
N GLY A 122 20.91 -2.72 -19.03
CA GLY A 122 21.24 -1.53 -19.84
C GLY A 122 20.23 -1.18 -20.94
N SER A 123 19.20 -2.02 -21.13
CA SER A 123 18.14 -1.82 -22.11
C SER A 123 16.99 -0.97 -21.51
N GLU A 124 17.28 0.30 -21.21
CA GLU A 124 16.31 1.25 -20.63
C GLU A 124 14.98 1.37 -21.41
N PRO A 125 14.95 1.40 -22.76
CA PRO A 125 13.68 1.55 -23.47
C PRO A 125 12.76 0.32 -23.35
N GLU A 126 13.30 -0.90 -23.38
CA GLU A 126 12.50 -2.13 -23.21
C GLU A 126 11.98 -2.24 -21.78
N ARG A 127 12.79 -1.85 -20.80
CA ARG A 127 12.34 -1.80 -19.40
C ARG A 127 11.23 -0.77 -19.21
N ALA A 128 11.38 0.43 -19.77
CA ALA A 128 10.35 1.47 -19.69
C ALA A 128 9.05 1.03 -20.37
N ALA A 129 9.14 0.33 -21.51
CA ALA A 129 8.00 -0.27 -22.18
C ALA A 129 7.33 -1.33 -21.30
N ALA A 130 8.09 -2.26 -20.71
CA ALA A 130 7.55 -3.27 -19.80
C ALA A 130 6.91 -2.66 -18.54
N GLU A 131 7.48 -1.59 -17.99
CA GLU A 131 6.90 -0.87 -16.83
C GLU A 131 5.58 -0.18 -17.20
N ARG A 132 5.49 0.45 -18.38
CA ARG A 132 4.22 1.01 -18.90
C ARG A 132 3.17 -0.07 -19.08
N PHE A 133 3.53 -1.19 -19.69
CA PHE A 133 2.62 -2.30 -19.93
C PHE A 133 2.12 -2.93 -18.62
N ALA A 134 3.03 -3.17 -17.67
CA ALA A 134 2.66 -3.65 -16.35
C ALA A 134 1.67 -2.71 -15.66
N ARG A 135 1.84 -1.38 -15.82
CA ARG A 135 0.92 -0.38 -15.28
C ARG A 135 -0.45 -0.49 -15.92
N CYS A 136 -0.55 -0.47 -17.25
CA CYS A 136 -1.81 -0.61 -17.96
C CYS A 136 -2.56 -1.89 -17.57
N ILE A 137 -1.84 -3.02 -17.45
CA ILE A 137 -2.44 -4.30 -17.01
C ILE A 137 -3.02 -4.18 -15.60
N LEU A 138 -2.29 -3.54 -14.68
CA LEU A 138 -2.74 -3.39 -13.28
C LEU A 138 -3.90 -2.40 -13.16
N GLU A 139 -3.92 -1.31 -13.94
CA GLU A 139 -5.03 -0.36 -14.01
C GLU A 139 -6.28 -1.03 -14.57
N ALA A 140 -6.19 -1.69 -15.73
CA ALA A 140 -7.29 -2.45 -16.30
C ALA A 140 -7.77 -3.57 -15.34
N PHE A 141 -6.85 -4.21 -14.61
CA PHE A 141 -7.19 -5.16 -13.58
C PHE A 141 -7.91 -4.52 -12.39
N ALA A 142 -7.60 -3.27 -12.01
CA ALA A 142 -8.34 -2.53 -10.98
C ALA A 142 -9.81 -2.34 -11.33
N ASP A 143 -10.02 -1.90 -12.57
CA ASP A 143 -11.31 -1.43 -13.05
C ASP A 143 -12.20 -2.57 -13.51
N SER A 144 -11.61 -3.75 -13.77
CA SER A 144 -12.38 -4.93 -14.14
C SER A 144 -13.30 -5.39 -13.00
N SER A 145 -14.51 -5.82 -13.37
CA SER A 145 -15.40 -6.62 -12.50
C SER A 145 -15.01 -8.10 -12.46
N GLY A 146 -13.84 -8.43 -13.02
CA GLY A 146 -13.35 -9.79 -13.23
C GLY A 146 -12.80 -10.46 -11.96
N PRO A 147 -11.98 -11.51 -12.11
CA PRO A 147 -11.50 -12.31 -10.99
C PRO A 147 -10.71 -11.46 -9.98
N ALA A 148 -10.83 -11.77 -8.69
CA ALA A 148 -10.05 -11.09 -7.65
C ALA A 148 -8.54 -11.38 -7.72
N LYS A 149 -8.09 -12.25 -8.62
CA LYS A 149 -6.70 -12.68 -8.76
C LYS A 149 -6.26 -12.61 -10.22
N LEU A 150 -5.10 -12.01 -10.43
CA LEU A 150 -4.41 -11.92 -11.71
C LEU A 150 -3.12 -12.75 -11.63
N ALA A 151 -3.06 -13.83 -12.41
CA ALA A 151 -1.91 -14.73 -12.41
C ALA A 151 -1.04 -14.47 -13.63
N PHE A 152 0.17 -13.97 -13.40
CA PHE A 152 1.16 -13.79 -14.46
C PHE A 152 1.75 -15.15 -14.82
N PRO A 153 2.06 -15.41 -16.10
CA PRO A 153 2.64 -16.67 -16.51
C PRO A 153 4.03 -16.86 -15.92
N ILE A 154 4.39 -18.12 -15.70
CA ILE A 154 5.72 -18.45 -15.23
C ILE A 154 6.68 -18.30 -16.41
N CYS A 155 7.65 -17.40 -16.27
CA CYS A 155 8.74 -17.29 -17.24
C CYS A 155 9.84 -18.26 -16.80
N GLU A 156 10.12 -19.29 -17.60
CA GLU A 156 11.18 -20.26 -17.33
C GLU A 156 12.59 -19.66 -17.43
N SER A 157 12.72 -18.44 -17.95
CA SER A 157 14.01 -17.76 -18.00
C SER A 157 14.57 -17.57 -16.58
N HIS A 158 15.84 -17.94 -16.39
CA HIS A 158 16.58 -17.79 -15.13
C HIS A 158 16.61 -16.35 -14.58
N HIS A 159 16.15 -15.38 -15.37
CA HIS A 159 16.08 -13.98 -15.03
C HIS A 159 14.61 -13.56 -14.88
N ASN A 160 14.13 -13.54 -13.62
CA ASN A 160 12.81 -13.07 -13.17
C ASN A 160 12.53 -11.57 -13.44
N LYS A 161 12.92 -11.02 -14.60
CA LYS A 161 12.88 -9.58 -14.94
C LYS A 161 11.45 -9.08 -15.08
N SER A 162 10.61 -9.74 -15.87
CA SER A 162 9.17 -9.42 -16.00
C SER A 162 8.47 -9.37 -14.64
N ARG A 163 8.78 -10.34 -13.76
CA ARG A 163 8.26 -10.37 -12.38
C ARG A 163 8.75 -9.19 -11.54
N SER A 164 10.02 -8.83 -11.65
CA SER A 164 10.58 -7.66 -10.95
C SER A 164 9.91 -6.36 -11.40
N VAL A 165 9.63 -6.22 -12.69
CA VAL A 165 8.92 -5.07 -13.26
C VAL A 165 7.51 -4.97 -12.68
N VAL A 166 6.73 -6.05 -12.76
CA VAL A 166 5.35 -6.05 -12.23
C VAL A 166 5.34 -5.77 -10.72
N HIS A 167 6.27 -6.35 -9.95
CA HIS A 167 6.40 -6.03 -8.52
C HIS A 167 6.77 -4.57 -8.26
N GLY A 168 7.66 -3.99 -9.07
CA GLY A 168 8.05 -2.59 -8.98
C GLY A 168 6.86 -1.67 -9.24
N VAL A 169 6.17 -1.88 -10.37
CA VAL A 169 5.00 -1.08 -10.75
C VAL A 169 3.86 -1.23 -9.74
N ALA A 170 3.54 -2.46 -9.30
CA ALA A 170 2.52 -2.67 -8.27
C ALA A 170 2.85 -1.98 -6.93
N ARG A 171 4.13 -1.81 -6.60
CA ARG A 171 4.56 -1.06 -5.41
C ARG A 171 4.33 0.45 -5.57
N ASP A 172 4.45 0.96 -6.79
CA ASP A 172 4.34 2.37 -7.13
C ASP A 172 2.89 2.83 -7.39
N MET A 173 1.93 1.91 -7.36
CA MET A 173 0.49 2.17 -7.53
C MET A 173 -0.26 2.03 -6.18
N PRO A 174 -0.23 3.04 -5.31
CA PRO A 174 -0.71 2.91 -3.93
C PRO A 174 -2.23 2.97 -3.77
N ASP A 175 -2.94 3.49 -4.76
CA ASP A 175 -4.40 3.66 -4.73
C ASP A 175 -5.13 2.36 -5.06
N LEU A 176 -4.39 1.38 -5.59
CA LEU A 176 -4.89 0.08 -5.93
C LEU A 176 -4.54 -0.94 -4.84
N PHE A 177 -5.56 -1.54 -4.25
CA PHE A 177 -5.40 -2.51 -3.16
C PHE A 177 -4.96 -3.86 -3.71
N TYR A 178 -3.66 -4.05 -3.90
CA TYR A 178 -3.12 -5.35 -4.32
C TYR A 178 -2.23 -6.02 -3.27
N GLU A 179 -2.31 -7.34 -3.24
CA GLU A 179 -1.28 -8.20 -2.66
C GLU A 179 -0.57 -8.95 -3.78
N THR A 180 0.71 -8.67 -3.96
CA THR A 180 1.55 -9.49 -4.83
C THR A 180 2.08 -10.68 -4.03
N ARG A 181 1.64 -11.89 -4.37
CA ARG A 181 2.14 -13.14 -3.81
C ARG A 181 2.92 -13.89 -4.88
N SER A 182 3.92 -14.64 -4.47
CA SER A 182 4.61 -15.57 -5.36
C SER A 182 4.32 -16.99 -4.90
N THR A 183 3.62 -17.75 -5.73
CA THR A 183 3.14 -19.10 -5.42
C THR A 183 3.92 -20.13 -6.23
N GLY A 184 4.23 -21.28 -5.64
CA GLY A 184 4.96 -22.38 -6.31
C GLY A 184 6.36 -22.64 -5.77
N PRO A 185 7.03 -23.72 -6.25
CA PRO A 185 8.39 -24.07 -5.88
C PRO A 185 9.38 -22.97 -6.25
N LYS A 186 10.52 -22.91 -5.55
CA LYS A 186 11.50 -21.80 -5.65
C LYS A 186 11.92 -21.50 -7.09
N ASP A 187 12.00 -22.54 -7.92
CA ASP A 187 12.45 -22.47 -9.30
C ASP A 187 11.30 -22.24 -10.32
N ASN A 188 10.04 -22.25 -9.86
CA ASN A 188 8.85 -22.12 -10.71
C ASN A 188 7.77 -21.25 -10.03
N ARG A 189 8.17 -20.07 -9.53
CA ARG A 189 7.27 -19.17 -8.80
C ARG A 189 6.41 -18.37 -9.76
N GLN A 190 5.11 -18.61 -9.73
CA GLN A 190 4.11 -17.78 -10.38
C GLN A 190 3.88 -16.50 -9.58
N LEU A 191 3.85 -15.35 -10.25
CA LEU A 191 3.42 -14.09 -9.64
C LEU A 191 1.90 -14.00 -9.71
N VAL A 192 1.26 -13.87 -8.55
CA VAL A 192 -0.18 -13.65 -8.43
C VAL A 192 -0.39 -12.28 -7.79
N VAL A 193 -1.18 -11.44 -8.45
CA VAL A 193 -1.63 -10.15 -7.93
C VAL A 193 -3.08 -10.30 -7.53
N GLU A 194 -3.35 -10.23 -6.23
CA GLU A 194 -4.69 -10.36 -5.67
C GLU A 194 -5.25 -8.99 -5.31
N ARG A 195 -6.45 -8.67 -5.77
CA ARG A 195 -7.19 -7.49 -5.32
C ARG A 195 -7.63 -7.75 -3.88
N ILE A 196 -7.08 -6.97 -2.95
CA ILE A 196 -7.52 -6.99 -1.57
C ILE A 196 -8.77 -6.11 -1.52
N GLU A 197 -9.88 -6.63 -1.01
CA GLU A 197 -10.98 -5.77 -0.59
C GLU A 197 -10.43 -4.69 0.34
N LYS A 198 -10.77 -3.43 0.06
CA LYS A 198 -10.39 -2.28 0.89
C LYS A 198 -10.54 -2.69 2.35
N PRO A 199 -9.45 -2.73 3.15
CA PRO A 199 -9.52 -3.22 4.51
C PRO A 199 -10.65 -2.48 5.24
N PRO A 200 -11.45 -3.14 6.10
CA PRO A 200 -12.55 -2.48 6.82
C PRO A 200 -12.08 -1.29 7.68
N LEU A 201 -10.77 -1.18 7.91
CA LEU A 201 -10.06 -0.04 8.49
C LEU A 201 -9.31 0.77 7.41
N ALA A 202 -9.98 1.17 6.33
CA ALA A 202 -9.48 2.28 5.54
C ALA A 202 -9.41 3.48 6.48
N LEU A 203 -8.20 3.95 6.78
CA LEU A 203 -8.00 5.27 7.36
C LEU A 203 -8.93 6.20 6.58
N PRO A 204 -9.87 6.91 7.24
CA PRO A 204 -10.71 7.86 6.55
C PRO A 204 -9.78 8.80 5.76
N PRO A 205 -10.17 9.23 4.55
CA PRO A 205 -9.43 10.31 3.90
C PRO A 205 -9.25 11.44 4.92
N PRO A 206 -8.05 12.06 4.98
CA PRO A 206 -7.82 13.16 5.90
C PRO A 206 -8.97 14.15 5.74
N SER A 207 -9.61 14.50 6.84
CA SER A 207 -10.81 15.33 6.81
C SER A 207 -10.48 16.64 6.10
N ASP A 208 -11.19 16.94 5.00
CA ASP A 208 -11.04 18.13 4.15
C ASP A 208 -11.34 19.47 4.87
N ALA A 209 -11.33 19.48 6.21
CA ALA A 209 -11.65 20.63 7.02
C ALA A 209 -10.46 21.59 7.12
N ALA A 210 -10.56 22.68 6.35
CA ALA A 210 -10.00 24.00 6.59
C ALA A 210 -8.47 24.08 6.74
N GLY A 211 -7.79 24.33 5.62
CA GLY A 211 -6.40 24.78 5.59
C GLY A 211 -5.43 23.71 6.06
N ALA A 212 -5.19 22.70 5.21
CA ALA A 212 -4.17 21.68 5.43
C ALA A 212 -2.79 22.35 5.55
N SER A 213 -2.45 22.76 6.76
CA SER A 213 -1.11 23.19 7.08
C SER A 213 -0.20 21.99 6.88
N ASP A 214 0.87 22.17 6.11
CA ASP A 214 1.88 21.13 5.93
C ASP A 214 2.66 20.83 7.23
N ASP A 215 2.43 21.63 8.29
CA ASP A 215 2.95 21.35 9.61
C ASP A 215 2.24 20.16 10.28
N LEU A 216 2.99 19.05 10.37
CA LEU A 216 2.57 17.82 11.01
C LEU A 216 2.24 17.97 12.50
N SER A 217 2.69 19.05 13.15
CA SER A 217 2.32 19.35 14.55
C SER A 217 0.84 19.70 14.70
N LEU A 218 0.18 20.17 13.64
CA LEU A 218 -1.24 20.52 13.63
C LEU A 218 -2.14 19.34 13.25
N SER A 219 -1.57 18.20 12.84
CA SER A 219 -2.34 16.99 12.54
C SER A 219 -3.11 16.48 13.76
N LYS A 220 -4.29 15.89 13.51
CA LYS A 220 -5.13 15.33 14.56
C LYS A 220 -4.42 14.13 15.20
N PHE A 221 -4.36 14.08 16.52
CA PHE A 221 -3.77 12.97 17.24
C PHE A 221 -4.51 11.65 16.95
N ASP A 222 -5.83 11.71 16.78
CA ASP A 222 -6.64 10.55 16.37
C ASP A 222 -6.16 9.92 15.04
N GLU A 223 -5.71 10.69 14.06
CA GLU A 223 -5.19 10.14 12.79
C GLU A 223 -3.92 9.30 13.02
N LEU A 224 -3.05 9.76 13.93
CA LEU A 224 -1.90 8.99 14.37
C LEU A 224 -2.31 7.73 15.12
N CYS A 225 -3.30 7.82 16.01
CA CYS A 225 -3.86 6.69 16.75
C CYS A 225 -4.52 5.65 15.83
N LEU A 226 -5.17 6.08 14.76
CA LEU A 226 -5.75 5.20 13.74
C LEU A 226 -4.67 4.43 12.99
N LEU A 227 -3.57 5.09 12.60
CA LEU A 227 -2.41 4.41 12.02
C LEU A 227 -1.85 3.36 12.99
N LEU A 228 -1.61 3.74 14.24
CA LEU A 228 -1.06 2.83 15.25
C LEU A 228 -1.97 1.63 15.47
N ASN A 229 -3.29 1.85 15.52
CA ASN A 229 -4.28 0.77 15.66
C ASN A 229 -4.32 -0.17 14.45
N ALA A 230 -4.22 0.38 13.24
CA ALA A 230 -4.14 -0.41 12.03
C ALA A 230 -2.86 -1.28 12.01
N MET A 231 -1.72 -0.74 12.46
CA MET A 231 -0.47 -1.51 12.53
C MET A 231 -0.48 -2.58 13.62
N ASP A 232 -1.11 -2.31 14.77
CA ASP A 232 -1.32 -3.24 15.89
C ASP A 232 -2.19 -4.43 15.47
N ALA A 233 -3.19 -4.18 14.62
CA ALA A 233 -4.11 -5.21 14.11
C ALA A 233 -3.47 -6.14 13.05
N VAL A 234 -2.28 -5.84 12.54
CA VAL A 234 -1.59 -6.71 11.58
C VAL A 234 -1.07 -7.97 12.29
N PRO A 235 -1.54 -9.19 11.91
CA PRO A 235 -1.07 -10.44 12.49
C PRO A 235 0.44 -10.62 12.32
N ASN A 236 1.11 -11.30 13.25
CA ASN A 236 2.55 -11.57 13.19
C ASN A 236 2.86 -12.77 12.27
N GLU A 237 2.55 -12.62 10.99
CA GLU A 237 2.79 -13.61 9.93
C GLU A 237 3.88 -13.14 8.94
N THR A 238 4.28 -14.01 8.02
CA THR A 238 5.23 -13.66 6.94
C THR A 238 4.71 -12.45 6.15
N GLY A 239 5.53 -11.39 6.06
CA GLY A 239 5.15 -10.15 5.38
C GLY A 239 4.41 -9.12 6.26
N ALA A 240 4.21 -9.37 7.56
CA ALA A 240 3.63 -8.40 8.49
C ALA A 240 4.39 -7.06 8.52
N ILE A 241 5.72 -7.12 8.43
CA ILE A 241 6.59 -5.93 8.39
C ILE A 241 6.27 -5.09 7.14
N GLU A 242 6.22 -5.71 5.96
CA GLU A 242 5.86 -5.05 4.70
C GLU A 242 4.43 -4.47 4.73
N LYS A 243 3.47 -5.16 5.36
CA LYS A 243 2.10 -4.63 5.57
C LYS A 243 2.12 -3.35 6.42
N ARG A 244 2.81 -3.35 7.57
CA ARG A 244 2.94 -2.15 8.43
C ARG A 244 3.71 -1.02 7.75
N LYS A 245 4.77 -1.33 6.99
CA LYS A 245 5.51 -0.36 6.16
C LYS A 245 4.59 0.32 5.15
N ARG A 246 3.73 -0.43 4.45
CA ARG A 246 2.75 0.13 3.51
C ARG A 246 1.76 1.08 4.19
N MET A 247 1.22 0.70 5.35
CA MET A 247 0.33 1.56 6.14
C MET A 247 1.02 2.87 6.55
N SER A 248 2.25 2.78 7.04
CA SER A 248 3.06 3.97 7.37
C SER A 248 3.31 4.84 6.14
N ALA A 249 3.70 4.27 5.00
CA ALA A 249 3.92 5.00 3.76
C ALA A 249 2.65 5.72 3.29
N ARG A 250 1.48 5.09 3.45
CA ARG A 250 0.19 5.71 3.15
C ARG A 250 -0.10 6.90 4.05
N PHE A 251 0.11 6.77 5.37
CA PHE A 251 -0.06 7.89 6.30
C PHE A 251 0.81 9.10 5.94
N TRP A 252 2.07 8.87 5.58
CA TRP A 252 2.98 9.96 5.19
C TRP A 252 2.61 10.64 3.86
N ARG A 253 1.95 9.92 2.95
CA ARG A 253 1.45 10.45 1.67
C ARG A 253 0.11 11.17 1.81
N GLY A 254 -0.83 10.59 2.55
CA GLY A 254 -2.21 11.05 2.66
C GLY A 254 -2.37 12.40 3.35
N LEU A 255 -1.43 12.80 4.21
CA LEU A 255 -1.45 14.10 4.89
C LEU A 255 -1.15 15.32 3.98
N ALA A 256 -1.11 15.16 2.65
CA ALA A 256 -0.87 16.22 1.70
C ALA A 256 -1.97 16.24 0.63
N PRO A 257 -2.85 17.27 0.59
CA PRO A 257 -4.05 17.26 -0.26
C PRO A 257 -3.81 17.33 -1.76
N SER A 258 -2.59 17.57 -2.25
CA SER A 258 -2.43 18.13 -3.60
C SER A 258 -1.15 17.74 -4.33
N GLY A 259 -0.76 16.46 -4.40
CA GLY A 259 0.22 15.93 -5.37
C GLY A 259 1.66 16.52 -5.36
N ARG A 260 1.90 17.56 -4.57
CA ARG A 260 3.14 18.32 -4.36
C ARG A 260 3.53 18.27 -2.89
N ALA A 261 3.22 17.15 -2.24
CA ALA A 261 3.62 16.90 -0.86
C ALA A 261 5.13 17.08 -0.76
N ARG A 262 5.59 17.94 0.17
CA ARG A 262 7.03 17.98 0.46
C ARG A 262 7.49 16.57 0.86
N PRO A 263 8.71 16.16 0.48
CA PRO A 263 9.28 14.93 0.99
C PRO A 263 9.13 14.87 2.51
N ARG A 264 8.81 13.69 3.07
CA ARG A 264 8.55 13.51 4.51
C ARG A 264 9.54 14.27 5.41
N HIS A 265 10.83 14.21 5.09
CA HIS A 265 11.92 14.81 5.86
C HIS A 265 11.93 16.35 5.84
N ALA A 266 11.27 16.97 4.87
CA ALA A 266 11.17 18.42 4.69
C ALA A 266 9.87 19.01 5.25
N ARG A 267 8.99 18.17 5.82
CA ARG A 267 7.72 18.61 6.41
C ARG A 267 7.93 19.18 7.82
N PRO A 268 7.44 20.40 8.12
CA PRO A 268 7.47 20.93 9.47
C PRO A 268 6.74 20.00 10.45
N GLY A 269 7.17 20.00 11.71
CA GLY A 269 6.53 19.16 12.74
C GLY A 269 6.81 17.66 12.63
N LEU A 270 7.63 17.18 11.69
CA LEU A 270 7.98 15.76 11.57
C LEU A 270 8.48 15.17 12.89
N PHE A 271 9.36 15.90 13.58
CA PHE A 271 9.90 15.47 14.88
C PHE A 271 8.78 15.28 15.92
N ALA A 272 7.74 16.14 15.90
CA ALA A 272 6.61 16.05 16.81
C ALA A 272 5.82 14.75 16.62
N VAL A 273 5.66 14.26 15.38
CA VAL A 273 5.04 12.96 15.10
C VAL A 273 6.00 11.81 15.42
N MET A 274 7.27 11.91 15.00
CA MET A 274 8.25 10.83 15.15
C MET A 274 8.52 10.47 16.60
N ARG A 275 8.56 11.44 17.52
CA ARG A 275 8.75 11.16 18.95
C ARG A 275 7.56 10.43 19.59
N LEU A 276 6.37 10.52 19.02
CA LEU A 276 5.19 9.74 19.44
C LEU A 276 5.15 8.35 18.78
N LEU A 277 5.59 8.23 17.52
CA LEU A 277 5.70 6.94 16.82
C LEU A 277 6.85 6.07 17.34
N VAL A 278 7.87 6.69 17.93
CA VAL A 278 9.09 6.02 18.38
C VAL A 278 9.42 6.43 19.81
N PRO A 279 8.50 6.22 20.77
CA PRO A 279 8.62 6.81 22.10
C PRO A 279 9.80 6.25 22.90
N HIS A 280 10.30 5.06 22.56
CA HIS A 280 11.52 4.48 23.14
C HIS A 280 12.81 5.24 22.78
N HIS A 281 12.79 6.05 21.71
CA HIS A 281 13.87 6.97 21.36
C HIS A 281 13.63 8.40 21.86
N ASP A 282 12.48 8.69 22.48
CA ASP A 282 12.19 9.99 23.06
C ASP A 282 13.04 10.23 24.34
N SER A 283 13.62 11.42 24.49
CA SER A 283 14.45 11.78 25.64
C SER A 283 13.63 12.02 26.91
N ARG A 284 12.33 12.29 26.80
CA ARG A 284 11.45 12.54 27.95
C ARG A 284 11.46 11.38 28.94
N ARG A 285 11.40 11.72 30.23
CA ARG A 285 11.23 10.77 31.33
C ARG A 285 10.12 11.26 32.23
N TYR A 286 9.05 10.48 32.36
CA TYR A 286 7.86 10.88 33.12
C TYR A 286 7.92 10.43 34.59
N GLY A 287 8.75 9.43 34.92
CA GLY A 287 8.89 8.93 36.30
C GLY A 287 7.61 8.30 36.87
N LEU A 288 6.70 7.82 36.03
CA LEU A 288 5.42 7.23 36.44
C LEU A 288 5.50 5.71 36.43
N SER A 289 5.09 5.08 37.52
CA SER A 289 4.81 3.64 37.53
C SER A 289 3.53 3.34 36.76
N THR A 290 3.40 2.12 36.23
CA THR A 290 2.19 1.67 35.54
C THR A 290 0.95 1.78 36.41
N GLU A 291 1.08 1.48 37.71
CA GLU A 291 -0.01 1.61 38.69
C GLU A 291 -0.48 3.07 38.84
N ARG A 292 0.48 4.00 38.96
CA ARG A 292 0.18 5.42 39.10
C ARG A 292 -0.42 5.98 37.81
N LEU A 293 0.06 5.51 36.66
CA LEU A 293 -0.49 5.84 35.36
C LEU A 293 -1.96 5.42 35.25
N ALA A 294 -2.25 4.14 35.55
CA ALA A 294 -3.59 3.58 35.54
C ALA A 294 -4.55 4.36 36.45
N ALA A 295 -4.13 4.63 37.69
CA ALA A 295 -4.94 5.40 38.63
C ALA A 295 -5.22 6.82 38.12
N THR A 296 -4.23 7.49 37.52
CA THR A 296 -4.40 8.86 37.02
C THR A 296 -5.37 8.92 35.84
N PHE A 297 -5.23 8.00 34.87
CA PHE A 297 -6.15 7.94 33.75
C PHE A 297 -7.57 7.58 34.19
N ALA A 298 -7.72 6.59 35.08
CA ALA A 298 -9.01 6.23 35.64
C ALA A 298 -9.68 7.42 36.35
N GLU A 299 -8.91 8.19 37.12
CA GLU A 299 -9.41 9.42 37.75
C GLU A 299 -9.84 10.45 36.70
N GLY A 300 -9.07 10.63 35.63
CA GLY A 300 -9.36 11.56 34.53
C GLY A 300 -10.60 11.19 33.72
N LEU A 301 -10.97 9.90 33.72
CA LEU A 301 -12.21 9.38 33.15
C LEU A 301 -13.41 9.49 34.12
N GLY A 302 -13.24 10.12 35.28
CA GLY A 302 -14.32 10.37 36.24
C GLY A 302 -14.67 9.17 37.13
N ILE A 303 -13.75 8.22 37.33
CA ILE A 303 -13.98 7.04 38.19
C ILE A 303 -13.91 7.38 39.69
N GLY A 304 -13.44 8.58 40.03
CA GLY A 304 -13.28 9.05 41.40
C GLY A 304 -12.01 8.50 42.06
N LYS A 305 -11.36 9.34 42.89
CA LYS A 305 -10.02 9.06 43.46
C LYS A 305 -9.88 7.68 44.15
N PRO A 306 -10.80 7.24 45.04
CA PRO A 306 -10.62 5.97 45.75
C PRO A 306 -10.67 4.76 44.82
N ARG A 307 -11.64 4.72 43.90
CA ARG A 307 -11.82 3.62 42.94
C ARG A 307 -10.72 3.63 41.88
N ALA A 308 -10.29 4.80 41.42
CA ALA A 308 -9.17 4.94 40.50
C ALA A 308 -7.85 4.40 41.10
N LYS A 309 -7.59 4.68 42.39
CA LYS A 309 -6.45 4.07 43.11
C LYS A 309 -6.57 2.55 43.21
N GLY A 310 -7.78 2.03 43.38
CA GLY A 310 -8.07 0.59 43.34
C GLY A 310 -7.69 -0.03 41.98
N ILE A 311 -8.17 0.56 40.88
CA ILE A 311 -7.82 0.16 39.50
C ILE A 311 -6.30 0.16 39.31
N GLY A 312 -5.60 1.19 39.78
CA GLY A 312 -4.15 1.27 39.69
C GLY A 312 -3.41 0.08 40.30
N LYS A 313 -3.94 -0.54 41.37
CA LYS A 313 -3.37 -1.73 41.99
C LYS A 313 -3.88 -3.04 41.38
N ALA A 314 -5.11 -3.02 40.88
CA ALA A 314 -5.87 -4.21 40.55
C ALA A 314 -5.95 -4.50 39.04
N TRP A 315 -5.48 -3.60 38.16
CA TRP A 315 -5.62 -3.73 36.70
C TRP A 315 -5.04 -5.03 36.11
N MET A 316 -4.14 -5.74 36.81
CA MET A 316 -3.63 -7.05 36.38
C MET A 316 -4.43 -8.24 36.92
N LEU A 317 -5.18 -8.07 38.01
CA LEU A 317 -5.71 -9.17 38.83
C LEU A 317 -7.24 -9.17 38.94
N ASP A 318 -7.88 -8.03 38.73
CA ASP A 318 -9.32 -7.87 38.89
C ASP A 318 -10.03 -8.02 37.55
N GLU A 319 -10.72 -9.15 37.37
CA GLU A 319 -11.48 -9.46 36.15
C GLU A 319 -12.59 -8.44 35.86
N SER A 320 -13.14 -7.81 36.89
CA SER A 320 -14.16 -6.75 36.74
C SER A 320 -13.60 -5.47 36.15
N VAL A 321 -12.30 -5.24 36.32
CA VAL A 321 -11.54 -4.14 35.71
C VAL A 321 -10.94 -4.58 34.38
N ALA A 322 -10.57 -5.85 34.24
CA ALA A 322 -9.85 -6.35 33.09
C ALA A 322 -10.73 -6.57 31.85
N LEU A 323 -12.06 -6.73 31.96
CA LEU A 323 -12.96 -6.95 30.81
C LEU A 323 -12.43 -8.00 29.80
N GLY A 324 -11.78 -9.05 30.28
CA GLY A 324 -11.14 -10.10 29.46
C GLY A 324 -9.78 -9.73 28.84
N VAL A 325 -9.24 -8.56 29.15
CA VAL A 325 -7.99 -8.01 28.62
C VAL A 325 -6.93 -7.86 29.73
N THR A 326 -6.39 -8.99 30.18
CA THR A 326 -5.36 -9.02 31.22
C THR A 326 -3.96 -8.78 30.66
N GLY A 327 -3.07 -8.14 31.43
CA GLY A 327 -1.65 -7.95 31.07
C GLY A 327 -1.32 -6.75 30.18
N ASP A 328 -2.31 -5.95 29.76
CA ASP A 328 -2.10 -4.69 29.05
C ASP A 328 -2.97 -3.55 29.63
N VAL A 329 -2.37 -2.71 30.47
CA VAL A 329 -3.01 -1.54 31.08
C VAL A 329 -3.61 -0.58 30.04
N SER A 330 -3.04 -0.51 28.84
CA SER A 330 -3.55 0.40 27.80
C SER A 330 -4.92 -0.03 27.28
N LEU A 331 -5.18 -1.34 27.24
CA LEU A 331 -6.46 -1.89 26.81
C LEU A 331 -7.49 -1.83 27.94
N VAL A 332 -7.07 -2.04 29.20
CA VAL A 332 -7.93 -1.82 30.38
C VAL A 332 -8.44 -0.38 30.40
N LEU A 333 -7.55 0.60 30.22
CA LEU A 333 -7.93 2.02 30.21
C LEU A 333 -8.76 2.39 28.98
N GLU A 334 -8.53 1.76 27.83
CA GLU A 334 -9.38 1.94 26.64
C GLU A 334 -10.81 1.44 26.91
N ALA A 335 -10.95 0.26 27.49
CA ALA A 335 -12.26 -0.31 27.79
C ALA A 335 -13.04 0.54 28.81
N LEU A 336 -12.36 1.02 29.87
CA LEU A 336 -12.93 1.99 30.80
C LEU A 336 -13.33 3.30 30.10
N ALA A 337 -12.56 3.75 29.11
CA ALA A 337 -12.87 4.95 28.35
C ALA A 337 -14.10 4.76 27.44
N VAL A 338 -14.31 3.57 26.86
CA VAL A 338 -15.51 3.24 26.06
C VAL A 338 -16.79 3.43 26.89
N GLU A 339 -16.78 3.08 28.17
CA GLU A 339 -17.94 3.21 29.05
C GLU A 339 -18.22 4.66 29.50
N ARG A 340 -17.23 5.56 29.40
CA ARG A 340 -17.26 6.87 30.08
C ARG A 340 -17.19 8.07 29.16
N ILE A 341 -16.57 7.93 28.00
CA ILE A 341 -16.45 9.02 27.05
C ILE A 341 -17.71 9.05 26.19
N ASP A 342 -18.39 10.20 26.16
CA ASP A 342 -19.52 10.42 25.25
C ASP A 342 -19.06 10.27 23.79
N PRO A 343 -19.64 9.34 22.99
CA PRO A 343 -19.29 9.18 21.58
C PRO A 343 -19.52 10.43 20.73
N ARG A 344 -20.36 11.36 21.18
CA ARG A 344 -20.64 12.64 20.50
C ARG A 344 -19.60 13.71 20.78
N ARG A 345 -18.66 13.45 21.70
CA ARG A 345 -17.61 14.39 22.06
C ARG A 345 -16.62 14.55 20.90
N ASP A 346 -16.63 15.71 20.27
CA ASP A 346 -15.72 16.04 19.17
C ASP A 346 -14.65 17.06 19.60
N THR A 347 -13.82 16.67 20.58
CA THR A 347 -12.65 17.48 20.94
C THR A 347 -11.48 17.15 20.03
N ILE A 348 -11.02 18.14 19.26
CA ILE A 348 -9.86 17.99 18.38
C ILE A 348 -8.58 18.17 19.20
N LEU A 349 -7.86 17.07 19.41
CA LEU A 349 -6.53 17.07 20.02
C LEU A 349 -5.48 16.95 18.92
N THR A 350 -4.53 17.90 18.84
CA THR A 350 -3.45 17.86 17.83
C THR A 350 -2.18 17.20 18.37
N VAL A 351 -1.33 16.71 17.48
CA VAL A 351 0.00 16.16 17.83
C VAL A 351 0.85 17.17 18.63
N GLY A 352 0.81 18.44 18.24
CA GLY A 352 1.52 19.52 18.93
C GLY A 352 0.97 19.76 20.34
N ALA A 353 -0.35 19.74 20.51
CA ALA A 353 -0.98 19.87 21.84
C ALA A 353 -0.62 18.71 22.77
N VAL A 354 -0.61 17.47 22.26
CA VAL A 354 -0.15 16.28 23.01
C VAL A 354 1.30 16.46 23.43
N ASN A 355 2.18 16.82 22.49
CA ASN A 355 3.60 17.00 22.82
C ASN A 355 3.83 18.09 23.85
N LYS A 356 3.15 19.23 23.74
CA LYS A 356 3.22 20.32 24.72
C LYS A 356 2.79 19.86 26.13
N ALA A 357 1.74 19.05 26.22
CA ALA A 357 1.30 18.47 27.49
C ALA A 357 2.35 17.50 28.07
N LEU A 358 2.91 16.63 27.24
CA LEU A 358 3.96 15.68 27.64
C LEU A 358 5.27 16.38 28.04
N ASP A 359 5.65 17.45 27.35
CA ASP A 359 6.82 18.27 27.70
C ASP A 359 6.60 18.98 29.05
N ALA A 360 5.40 19.51 29.28
CA ALA A 360 5.03 20.10 30.57
C ALA A 360 5.03 19.07 31.71
N MET A 361 4.56 17.84 31.44
CA MET A 361 4.61 16.74 32.41
C MET A 361 6.04 16.39 32.83
N GLN A 362 6.98 16.31 31.87
CA GLN A 362 8.38 16.04 32.17
C GLN A 362 8.97 17.12 33.08
N ASN A 363 8.72 18.39 32.76
CA ASN A 363 9.34 19.52 33.46
C ASN A 363 8.72 19.79 34.84
N ALA A 364 7.41 19.59 34.97
CA ALA A 364 6.71 19.88 36.22
C ALA A 364 6.71 18.68 37.18
N GLY A 365 6.93 17.46 36.70
CA GLY A 365 6.70 16.23 37.49
C GLY A 365 5.24 16.07 37.94
N LYS A 366 4.31 16.81 37.34
CA LYS A 366 2.92 16.93 37.79
C LYS A 366 2.03 15.95 37.02
N VAL A 367 1.58 14.95 37.77
CA VAL A 367 0.56 13.97 37.35
C VAL A 367 -0.79 14.64 37.02
N ASP A 368 -1.07 15.81 37.59
CA ASP A 368 -2.28 16.58 37.32
C ASP A 368 -2.39 17.04 35.86
N LEU A 369 -1.26 17.19 35.16
CA LEU A 369 -1.25 17.50 33.73
C LEU A 369 -1.66 16.29 32.88
N LEU A 370 -1.34 15.08 33.33
CA LEU A 370 -1.81 13.84 32.72
C LEU A 370 -3.32 13.67 32.93
N LEU A 371 -3.81 14.01 34.12
CA LEU A 371 -5.24 14.05 34.43
C LEU A 371 -5.98 15.01 33.49
N GLY A 372 -5.45 16.23 33.31
CA GLY A 372 -6.01 17.22 32.38
C GLY A 372 -5.95 16.78 30.91
N LEU A 373 -4.91 16.05 30.51
CA LEU A 373 -4.81 15.48 29.17
C LEU A 373 -5.82 14.35 28.96
N ALA A 374 -5.92 13.40 29.90
CA ALA A 374 -6.89 12.32 29.88
C ALA A 374 -8.33 12.85 29.84
N ALA A 375 -8.62 13.90 30.61
CA ALA A 375 -9.93 14.54 30.61
C ALA A 375 -10.27 15.23 29.28
N ARG A 376 -9.27 15.59 28.45
CA ARG A 376 -9.44 16.23 27.13
C ARG A 376 -9.48 15.26 25.96
N VAL A 377 -9.09 14.01 26.18
CA VAL A 377 -9.16 12.97 25.15
C VAL A 377 -10.61 12.71 24.76
N ALA A 378 -10.86 12.65 23.46
CA ALA A 378 -12.19 12.54 22.89
C ALA A 378 -12.57 11.10 22.54
N LYS A 379 -11.57 10.23 22.33
CA LYS A 379 -11.80 8.88 21.83
C LYS A 379 -11.08 7.84 22.69
N PRO A 380 -11.72 6.70 23.00
CA PRO A 380 -11.08 5.62 23.79
C PRO A 380 -9.74 5.16 23.21
N ARG A 381 -9.63 5.11 21.89
CA ARG A 381 -8.40 4.74 21.17
C ARG A 381 -7.22 5.68 21.47
N GLU A 382 -7.49 6.97 21.66
CA GLU A 382 -6.45 7.94 22.02
C GLU A 382 -5.91 7.65 23.43
N ILE A 383 -6.75 7.16 24.37
CA ILE A 383 -6.30 6.71 25.70
C ILE A 383 -5.35 5.51 25.59
N LYS A 384 -5.69 4.49 24.77
CA LYS A 384 -4.82 3.35 24.51
C LYS A 384 -3.43 3.80 24.09
N TRP A 385 -3.37 4.62 23.04
CA TRP A 385 -2.09 5.01 22.43
C TRP A 385 -1.32 6.01 23.27
N LEU A 386 -1.99 6.96 23.92
CA LEU A 386 -1.32 7.87 24.85
C LEU A 386 -0.71 7.10 26.02
N THR A 387 -1.41 6.10 26.57
CA THR A 387 -0.87 5.22 27.61
C THR A 387 0.40 4.51 27.13
N ARG A 388 0.37 3.91 25.94
CA ARG A 388 1.53 3.23 25.33
C ARG A 388 2.70 4.19 25.04
N ILE A 389 2.42 5.43 24.62
CA ILE A 389 3.42 6.48 24.41
C ILE A 389 4.09 6.89 25.72
N VAL A 390 3.32 7.12 26.78
CA VAL A 390 3.85 7.49 28.11
C VAL A 390 4.68 6.35 28.70
N LEU A 391 4.24 5.10 28.53
CA LEU A 391 5.01 3.90 28.91
C LEU A 391 6.21 3.61 28.00
N ARG A 392 6.28 4.28 26.84
CA ARG A 392 7.30 4.08 25.80
C ARG A 392 7.33 2.65 25.25
N ASP A 393 6.18 1.96 25.26
CA ASP A 393 5.98 0.62 24.72
C ASP A 393 4.74 0.59 23.83
N LEU A 394 4.92 0.80 22.51
CA LEU A 394 3.82 0.78 21.54
C LEU A 394 3.28 -0.62 21.27
N ARG A 395 4.05 -1.68 21.54
CA ARG A 395 3.70 -3.08 21.28
C ARG A 395 3.26 -3.38 19.82
N ILE A 396 3.67 -2.56 18.86
CA ILE A 396 3.38 -2.79 17.44
C ILE A 396 4.40 -3.79 16.89
N GLY A 397 3.96 -5.04 16.77
CA GLY A 397 4.76 -6.15 16.25
C GLY A 397 5.49 -7.01 17.27
N SER A 398 6.16 -8.04 16.77
CA SER A 398 7.12 -8.82 17.55
C SER A 398 8.24 -7.87 18.01
N ARG A 399 8.42 -7.76 19.32
CA ARG A 399 9.55 -7.03 19.92
C ARG A 399 10.85 -7.49 19.25
N PRO A 400 11.88 -6.63 19.11
CA PRO A 400 13.23 -7.16 18.94
C PRO A 400 13.47 -8.18 20.07
N SER A 401 14.08 -9.32 19.73
CA SER A 401 14.33 -10.48 20.60
C SER A 401 15.08 -10.20 21.90
N ASN A 402 15.45 -8.94 22.16
CA ASN A 402 16.03 -8.50 23.40
C ASN A 402 14.99 -7.69 24.21
N PRO A 403 14.34 -8.30 25.21
CA PRO A 403 13.64 -7.51 26.22
C PRO A 403 14.65 -6.57 26.88
N VAL A 404 14.30 -5.28 26.98
CA VAL A 404 15.00 -4.35 27.87
C VAL A 404 14.99 -5.00 29.26
N PRO A 405 16.14 -5.22 29.91
CA PRO A 405 16.17 -5.86 31.22
C PRO A 405 15.36 -5.03 32.19
N GLN A 406 14.21 -5.56 32.61
CA GLN A 406 13.50 -5.04 33.76
C GLN A 406 14.40 -5.33 34.96
N LYS A 407 15.01 -4.28 35.53
CA LYS A 407 15.72 -4.38 36.80
C LYS A 407 14.81 -5.10 37.79
N GLY A 408 15.21 -6.31 38.22
CA GLY A 408 14.58 -7.02 39.33
C GLY A 408 13.92 -8.37 39.05
N ARG A 409 13.94 -8.93 37.83
CA ARG A 409 13.52 -10.33 37.63
C ARG A 409 14.74 -11.24 37.36
N PRO A 410 15.04 -12.24 38.21
CA PRO A 410 16.01 -13.25 37.87
C PRO A 410 15.49 -14.07 36.68
N PHE A 411 16.38 -14.35 35.73
CA PHE A 411 16.09 -15.23 34.60
C PHE A 411 15.76 -16.62 35.12
N ALA A 412 14.51 -17.06 34.96
CA ALA A 412 14.21 -18.48 34.99
C ALA A 412 14.84 -19.09 33.73
N ARG A 413 15.93 -19.84 33.91
CA ARG A 413 16.46 -20.72 32.86
C ARG A 413 15.43 -21.85 32.68
N THR A 414 14.73 -21.85 31.55
CA THR A 414 14.05 -23.05 31.08
C THR A 414 15.12 -24.06 30.63
N GLN A 415 15.05 -25.26 31.21
CA GLN A 415 15.70 -26.46 30.68
C GLN A 415 14.95 -26.96 29.44
#